data_AF-A0A935GRZ4-F1
#
_entry.id   AF-A0A935GRZ4-F1
#
_cell.length_a   1.000
_cell.length_b   1.000
_cell.length_c   1.000
_cell.angle_alpha   90.00
_cell.angle_beta   90.00
_cell.angle_gamma   90.00
#
_symmetry.space_group_name_H-M   'P 1'
#
loop_
_entity.id
_entity.type
_entity.pdbx_description
1 polymer ?
#
loop_
_entity_poly.entity_id
_entity_poly.type
_entity_poly.pdbx_seq_one_letter_code
_entity_poly.pdbx_strand_id
1 'polypeptide(L)'
;MEMLNAMQKFVQESIDKGATSIEDVHKRLESMPLDFLAQITPLENIAKGSKEILNRSTGNVYESIRLVNMKVGEIAARMLGQEDAKETSA
;
A
#
# COMPACT_ATOMS: atom_id res chain seq x y z
N MET A 1 -16.89 -16.38 -17.68
CA MET A 1 -15.58 -16.22 -17.02
C MET A 1 -15.05 -14.80 -17.10
N GLU A 2 -15.12 -14.10 -18.23
CA GLU A 2 -14.55 -12.74 -18.38
C GLU A 2 -15.07 -11.72 -17.35
N MET A 3 -16.38 -11.65 -17.11
CA MET A 3 -16.96 -10.73 -16.11
C MET A 3 -16.43 -10.99 -14.70
N LEU A 4 -16.23 -12.25 -14.35
CA LEU A 4 -15.73 -12.66 -13.03
C LEU A 4 -14.25 -12.26 -12.85
N ASN A 5 -13.43 -12.46 -13.88
CA ASN A 5 -12.04 -12.03 -13.91
C ASN A 5 -11.93 -10.49 -13.85
N ALA A 6 -12.79 -9.79 -14.60
CA ALA A 6 -12.86 -8.33 -14.57
C ALA A 6 -13.27 -7.80 -13.20
N MET A 7 -14.23 -8.44 -12.53
CA MET A 7 -14.66 -8.07 -11.18
C MET A 7 -13.55 -8.28 -10.15
N GLN A 8 -12.85 -9.42 -10.20
CA GLN A 8 -11.70 -9.68 -9.32
C GLN A 8 -10.59 -8.64 -9.52
N LYS A 9 -10.27 -8.29 -10.77
CA LYS A 9 -9.30 -7.24 -11.09
C LYS A 9 -9.76 -5.89 -10.55
N PHE A 10 -11.02 -5.53 -10.77
CA PHE A 10 -11.60 -4.29 -10.27
C PHE A 10 -11.51 -4.17 -8.75
N VAL A 11 -11.79 -5.26 -8.01
CA VAL A 11 -11.67 -5.29 -6.55
C VAL A 11 -10.22 -5.08 -6.12
N GLN A 12 -9.26 -5.82 -6.71
CA GLN A 12 -7.84 -5.69 -6.38
C GLN A 12 -7.34 -4.26 -6.63
N GLU A 13 -7.63 -3.68 -7.80
CA GLU A 13 -7.24 -2.31 -8.14
C GLU A 13 -7.89 -1.28 -7.21
N SER A 14 -9.15 -1.50 -6.81
CA SER A 14 -9.85 -0.59 -5.90
C SER A 14 -9.21 -0.60 -4.52
N ILE A 15 -8.81 -1.76 -4.01
CA ILE A 15 -8.09 -1.90 -2.74
C ILE A 15 -6.72 -1.21 -2.82
N ASP A 16 -5.94 -1.43 -3.89
CA ASP A 16 -4.61 -0.81 -4.05
C ASP A 16 -4.69 0.72 -4.16
N LYS A 17 -5.67 1.24 -4.91
CA LYS A 17 -5.93 2.68 -5.01
C LYS A 17 -6.35 3.27 -3.67
N GLY A 18 -7.20 2.56 -2.93
CA GLY A 18 -7.60 2.94 -1.57
C GLY A 18 -6.41 2.98 -0.62
N ALA A 19 -5.59 1.93 -0.60
CA ALA A 19 -4.37 1.84 0.20
C ALA A 19 -3.42 3.00 -0.10
N THR A 20 -3.17 3.29 -1.38
CA THR A 20 -2.34 4.42 -1.82
C THR A 20 -2.91 5.76 -1.33
N SER A 21 -4.22 5.97 -1.47
CA SER A 21 -4.87 7.22 -1.09
C SER A 21 -4.79 7.47 0.42
N ILE A 22 -5.00 6.45 1.25
CA ILE A 22 -4.93 6.61 2.71
C ILE A 22 -3.45 6.70 3.18
N GLU A 23 -2.52 6.00 2.52
CA GLU A 23 -1.09 6.13 2.79
C GLU A 23 -0.62 7.59 2.68
N ASP A 24 -1.03 8.28 1.62
CA ASP A 24 -0.71 9.69 1.42
C ASP A 24 -1.31 10.58 2.51
N VAL A 25 -2.55 10.29 2.94
CA VAL A 25 -3.20 11.01 4.04
C VAL A 25 -2.44 10.80 5.35
N HIS A 26 -2.07 9.56 5.70
CA HIS A 26 -1.31 9.26 6.91
C HIS A 26 0.05 9.94 6.92
N LYS A 27 0.84 9.79 5.85
CA LYS A 27 2.15 10.47 5.75
C LYS A 27 2.05 11.98 5.91
N ARG A 28 1.00 12.59 5.34
CA ARG A 28 0.77 14.04 5.48
C ARG A 28 0.37 14.43 6.89
N LEU A 29 -0.52 13.69 7.55
CA LEU A 29 -0.95 13.96 8.92
C LEU A 29 0.20 13.77 9.91
N GLU A 30 0.99 12.71 9.74
CA GLU A 30 2.15 12.40 10.57
C GLU A 30 3.28 13.41 10.40
N SER A 31 3.42 14.01 9.20
CA SER A 31 4.44 15.03 8.97
C SER A 31 4.13 16.35 9.66
N MET A 32 2.86 16.75 9.77
CA MET A 32 2.46 18.06 10.34
C MET A 32 3.08 18.38 11.71
N PRO A 33 2.95 17.51 12.75
CA PRO A 33 3.54 17.81 14.05
C PRO A 33 5.07 17.88 13.99
N LEU A 34 5.71 17.07 13.14
CA LEU A 34 7.17 17.05 13.01
C LEU A 34 7.68 18.26 12.23
N ASP A 35 6.93 18.72 11.23
CA ASP A 35 7.21 19.94 10.48
C ASP A 35 7.10 21.18 11.39
N PHE A 36 6.19 21.15 12.37
CA PHE A 36 6.12 22.16 13.43
C PHE A 36 7.33 22.09 14.37
N LEU A 37 7.67 20.90 14.88
CA LEU A 37 8.83 20.71 15.77
C LEU A 37 10.15 21.09 15.09
N ALA A 38 10.25 20.90 13.78
CA ALA A 38 11.43 21.26 13.00
C ALA A 38 11.72 22.76 12.97
N GLN A 39 10.73 23.62 13.28
CA GLN A 39 10.91 25.07 13.40
C GLN A 39 11.60 25.46 14.71
N ILE A 40 11.66 24.56 15.69
CA ILE A 40 12.34 24.77 16.96
C ILE A 40 13.78 24.28 16.79
N THR A 41 14.74 25.22 16.71
CA THR A 41 16.14 24.92 16.32
C THR A 41 16.79 23.77 17.10
N PRO A 42 16.65 23.65 18.44
CA PRO A 42 17.19 22.50 19.18
C PRO A 42 16.59 21.14 18.77
N LEU A 43 15.43 21.12 18.12
CA LEU A 43 14.67 19.91 17.78
C LEU A 43 14.73 19.55 16.29
N GLU A 44 15.29 20.42 15.43
CA GLU A 44 15.23 20.27 13.96
C GLU A 44 15.69 18.89 13.48
N ASN A 45 16.87 18.45 13.92
CA ASN A 45 17.46 17.19 13.48
C ASN A 45 16.65 15.98 13.98
N ILE A 46 16.16 16.04 15.22
CA ILE A 46 15.34 14.98 15.81
C ILE A 46 14.01 14.89 15.05
N ALA A 47 13.36 16.02 14.79
CA ALA A 47 12.10 16.07 14.05
C ALA A 47 12.24 15.51 12.63
N LYS A 48 13.31 15.89 11.91
CA LYS A 48 13.62 15.35 10.57
C LYS A 48 13.86 13.83 10.61
N GLY A 49 14.66 13.35 11.56
CA GLY A 49 14.92 11.91 11.71
C GLY A 49 13.65 11.12 12.05
N SER A 50 12.83 11.62 12.97
CA SER A 50 11.53 11.02 13.30
C SER A 50 10.59 10.98 12.10
N LYS A 51 10.58 12.02 11.26
CA LYS A 51 9.76 12.08 10.04
C LYS A 51 10.17 11.02 9.03
N GLU A 52 11.47 10.79 8.86
CA GLU A 52 11.96 9.72 7.98
C GLU A 52 11.55 8.33 8.50
N ILE A 53 11.71 8.08 9.80
CA ILE A 53 11.33 6.81 10.44
C ILE A 53 9.83 6.54 10.25
N LEU A 54 8.98 7.54 10.52
CA LEU A 54 7.53 7.41 10.36
C LEU A 54 7.14 7.18 8.90
N ASN A 55 7.68 7.97 7.97
CA ASN A 55 7.41 7.76 6.54
C ASN A 55 7.75 6.34 6.07
N ARG A 56 8.89 5.78 6.52
CA ARG A 56 9.29 4.40 6.21
C ARG A 56 8.39 3.38 6.88
N SER A 57 8.06 3.58 8.16
CA SER A 57 7.19 2.69 8.91
C SER A 57 5.80 2.61 8.30
N THR A 58 5.19 3.76 8.02
CA THR A 58 3.88 3.88 7.36
C THR A 58 3.92 3.23 5.98
N GLY A 59 4.95 3.52 5.16
CA GLY A 59 5.11 2.88 3.85
C GLY A 59 5.18 1.35 3.92
N ASN A 60 5.92 0.80 4.89
CA ASN A 60 6.02 -0.66 5.07
C ASN A 60 4.69 -1.31 5.45
N VAL A 61 3.87 -0.62 6.25
CA VAL A 61 2.52 -1.11 6.61
C VAL A 61 1.64 -1.16 5.36
N TYR A 62 1.63 -0.11 4.55
CA TYR A 62 0.83 -0.11 3.31
C TYR A 62 1.34 -1.09 2.26
N GLU A 63 2.64 -1.33 2.20
CA GLU A 63 3.20 -2.39 1.37
C GLU A 63 2.73 -3.78 1.82
N SER A 64 2.63 -3.99 3.13
CA SER A 64 2.08 -5.24 3.68
C SER A 64 0.60 -5.39 3.31
N ILE A 65 -0.18 -4.30 3.30
CA ILE A 65 -1.58 -4.31 2.84
C ILE A 65 -1.67 -4.71 1.37
N ARG A 66 -0.84 -4.11 0.50
CA ARG A 66 -0.78 -4.45 -0.94
C ARG A 66 -0.37 -5.91 -1.16
N LEU A 67 0.60 -6.41 -0.41
CA LEU A 67 1.01 -7.81 -0.44
C LEU A 67 -0.14 -8.76 -0.09
N VAL A 68 -0.90 -8.45 0.97
CA VAL A 68 -2.08 -9.24 1.35
C VAL A 68 -3.14 -9.19 0.24
N ASN A 69 -3.41 -8.01 -0.33
CA ASN A 69 -4.35 -7.86 -1.45
C ASN A 69 -3.97 -8.74 -2.64
N MET A 70 -2.71 -8.71 -3.06
CA MET A 70 -2.17 -9.57 -4.12
C MET A 70 -2.32 -11.05 -3.78
N LYS A 71 -1.97 -11.48 -2.56
CA LYS A 71 -2.07 -12.90 -2.16
C LYS A 71 -3.51 -13.40 -2.09
N VAL A 72 -4.44 -12.57 -1.61
CA VAL A 72 -5.87 -12.88 -1.66
C VAL A 72 -6.34 -12.97 -3.11
N GLY A 73 -5.87 -12.06 -3.98
CA GLY A 73 -6.11 -12.11 -5.42
C GLY A 73 -5.65 -13.41 -6.07
N GLU A 74 -4.44 -13.88 -5.76
CA GLU A 74 -3.91 -15.18 -6.20
C GLU A 74 -4.78 -16.35 -5.71
N ILE A 75 -5.17 -16.36 -4.43
CA ILE A 75 -6.04 -17.41 -3.88
C ILE A 75 -7.40 -17.42 -4.60
N ALA A 76 -8.01 -16.25 -4.79
CA ALA A 76 -9.27 -16.12 -5.50
C ALA A 76 -9.16 -16.63 -6.95
N ALA A 77 -8.07 -16.29 -7.65
CA ALA A 77 -7.84 -16.78 -9.02
C ALA A 77 -7.85 -18.31 -9.10
N ARG A 78 -7.18 -18.98 -8.15
CA ARG A 78 -7.14 -20.44 -8.06
C ARG A 78 -8.50 -21.05 -7.77
N MET A 79 -9.22 -20.51 -6.79
CA MET A 79 -10.58 -20.97 -6.45
C MET A 79 -11.58 -20.79 -7.60
N LEU A 80 -11.34 -19.82 -8.47
CA LEU A 80 -12.15 -19.54 -9.65
C LEU A 80 -11.73 -20.35 -10.88
N GLY A 81 -10.74 -21.24 -10.77
CA GLY A 81 -10.28 -22.07 -11.88
C GLY A 81 -9.58 -21.29 -12.99
N GLN A 82 -8.91 -20.18 -12.66
CA GLN A 82 -8.17 -19.36 -13.63
C GLN A 82 -6.72 -19.87 -13.88
N GLU A 83 -6.38 -21.08 -13.44
CA GLU A 83 -5.00 -21.59 -13.37
C GLU A 83 -4.35 -21.90 -14.74
N ASP A 84 -5.09 -22.01 -15.85
CA ASP A 84 -4.54 -22.53 -17.11
C ASP A 84 -3.85 -21.52 -18.06
N ALA A 85 -3.74 -20.23 -17.73
CA ALA A 85 -3.24 -19.22 -18.69
C ALA A 85 -1.73 -18.88 -18.59
N LYS A 86 -0.96 -19.51 -17.68
CA LYS A 86 0.46 -19.16 -17.45
C LYS A 86 1.48 -20.27 -17.71
N GLU A 87 1.07 -21.52 -17.98
CA GLU A 87 2.02 -22.62 -18.22
C GLU A 87 2.41 -22.84 -19.70
N THR A 88 1.80 -22.16 -20.68
CA THR A 88 2.07 -22.44 -22.11
C THR A 88 3.01 -21.43 -22.81
N SER A 89 3.99 -20.88 -22.10
CA SER A 89 5.00 -19.99 -22.72
C SER A 89 6.37 -20.16 -22.06
N ALA A 90 6.95 -21.35 -22.20
CA ALA A 90 8.37 -21.64 -22.00
C ALA A 90 8.87 -22.44 -23.21
#